data_AF-A0A9E3B9N8-F1
#
_entry.id   AF-A0A9E3B9N8-F1
#
_cell.length_a   1.000
_cell.length_b   1.000
_cell.length_c   1.000
_cell.angle_alpha   90.00
_cell.angle_beta   90.00
_cell.angle_gamma   90.00
#
_symmetry.space_group_name_H-M   'P 1'
#
loop_
_entity.id
_entity.type
_entity.pdbx_description
1 polymer ?
#
loop_
_entity_poly.entity_id
_entity_poly.type
_entity_poly.pdbx_seq_one_letter_code
_entity_poly.pdbx_strand_id
1 'polypeptide(L)'
;MQDTQEQKKTETAAEELPAPQGIGMAVAFDWGLAVQIFLTPIIYTIFSQPNLIKLPGSNPAIGKVLLFVIAWPLACVPAFFGEMVRRGRNWTLRVQIVVNALLSLAGIIALVNLYQSLRAGNLWPLVTEVILVIFSPLIVWRLSRPSTTRWFKNVSVVEARKRHGGMWVLFIMLWGIVGGVLQTIAAMKR
;
A
#
# COMPACT_ATOMS: atom_id res chain seq x y z
N MET A 1 11.06 -38.52 40.87
CA MET A 1 11.35 -37.09 40.62
C MET A 1 11.77 -36.83 39.16
N GLN A 2 11.44 -37.72 38.21
CA GLN A 2 11.67 -37.49 36.76
C GLN A 2 10.38 -37.05 36.03
N ASP A 3 9.20 -37.34 36.59
CA ASP A 3 7.91 -37.04 35.94
C ASP A 3 7.55 -35.55 35.91
N THR A 4 8.17 -34.72 36.76
CA THR A 4 7.88 -33.28 36.83
C THR A 4 8.64 -32.47 35.75
N GLN A 5 9.67 -33.03 35.11
CA GLN A 5 10.42 -32.33 34.06
C GLN A 5 9.82 -32.51 32.66
N GLU A 6 9.04 -33.57 32.40
CA GLU A 6 8.38 -33.77 31.11
C GLU A 6 7.14 -32.88 30.93
N GLN A 7 6.39 -32.60 32.00
CA GLN A 7 5.22 -31.71 31.91
C GLN A 7 5.61 -30.25 31.62
N LYS A 8 6.76 -29.78 32.12
CA LYS A 8 7.17 -28.38 31.95
C LYS A 8 7.65 -28.05 30.53
N LYS A 9 8.02 -29.06 29.74
CA LYS A 9 8.51 -28.86 28.36
C LYS A 9 7.38 -28.75 27.33
N THR A 10 6.17 -29.14 27.68
CA THR A 10 5.03 -29.20 26.75
C THR A 10 4.24 -27.89 26.71
N GLU A 11 4.32 -27.05 27.74
CA GLU A 11 3.58 -25.76 27.79
C GLU A 11 4.32 -24.58 27.13
N THR A 12 5.59 -24.74 26.74
CA THR A 12 6.40 -23.66 26.13
C THR A 12 6.58 -23.80 24.62
N ALA A 13 5.70 -24.56 23.97
CA ALA A 13 5.61 -24.64 22.51
C ALA A 13 4.18 -24.29 22.07
N ALA A 14 3.68 -23.12 22.47
CA ALA A 14 2.69 -22.46 21.64
C ALA A 14 3.38 -22.22 20.30
N GLU A 15 3.11 -23.09 19.31
CA GLU A 15 3.70 -23.03 17.97
C GLU A 15 3.73 -21.57 17.50
N GLU A 16 4.93 -20.97 17.44
CA GLU A 16 5.06 -19.64 16.89
C GLU A 16 4.62 -19.71 15.43
N LEU A 17 3.41 -19.24 15.16
CA LEU A 17 2.87 -19.19 13.81
C LEU A 17 3.92 -18.54 12.89
N PRO A 18 4.28 -19.19 11.78
CA PRO A 18 5.33 -18.69 10.90
C PRO A 18 5.00 -17.27 10.45
N ALA A 19 6.03 -16.43 10.40
CA ALA A 19 5.87 -15.02 10.07
C ALA A 19 5.12 -14.87 8.73
N PRO A 20 4.10 -14.00 8.67
CA PRO A 20 3.28 -13.82 7.48
C PRO A 20 4.13 -13.17 6.39
N GLN A 21 3.94 -13.63 5.16
CA GLN A 21 4.68 -13.08 4.03
C GLN A 21 3.88 -11.98 3.36
N GLY A 22 4.55 -10.90 2.95
CA GLY A 22 3.94 -9.84 2.14
C GLY A 22 3.20 -8.73 2.90
N ILE A 23 3.07 -8.81 4.22
CA ILE A 23 2.43 -7.75 5.02
C ILE A 23 3.17 -6.42 4.85
N GLY A 24 4.51 -6.41 4.98
CA GLY A 24 5.28 -5.18 4.82
C GLY A 24 5.07 -4.51 3.45
N MET A 25 5.00 -5.31 2.37
CA MET A 25 4.77 -4.79 1.02
C MET A 25 3.36 -4.22 0.86
N ALA A 26 2.34 -4.91 1.38
CA ALA A 26 0.96 -4.40 1.33
C ALA A 26 0.80 -3.10 2.14
N VAL A 27 1.40 -3.02 3.33
CA VAL A 27 1.38 -1.80 4.15
C VAL A 27 2.14 -0.66 3.48
N ALA A 28 3.33 -0.93 2.92
CA ALA A 28 4.10 0.08 2.19
C ALA A 28 3.34 0.57 0.95
N PHE A 29 2.65 -0.32 0.24
CA PHE A 29 1.81 0.04 -0.91
C PHE A 29 0.66 0.98 -0.51
N ASP A 30 -0.10 0.61 0.51
CA ASP A 30 -1.21 1.43 1.03
C ASP A 30 -0.73 2.79 1.53
N TRP A 31 0.34 2.82 2.31
CA TRP A 31 0.90 4.08 2.81
C TRP A 31 1.52 4.92 1.70
N GLY A 32 2.12 4.29 0.68
CA GLY A 32 2.59 4.97 -0.51
C GLY A 32 1.45 5.61 -1.30
N LEU A 33 0.32 4.91 -1.45
CA LEU A 33 -0.88 5.49 -2.06
C LEU A 33 -1.43 6.66 -1.23
N ALA A 34 -1.41 6.56 0.10
CA ALA A 34 -1.78 7.67 0.99
C ALA A 34 -0.89 8.89 0.77
N VAL A 35 0.43 8.68 0.75
CA VAL A 35 1.42 9.74 0.46
C VAL A 35 1.17 10.34 -0.92
N GLN A 36 0.90 9.52 -1.93
CA GLN A 36 0.62 9.99 -3.28
C GLN A 36 -0.59 10.92 -3.32
N ILE A 37 -1.72 10.49 -2.75
CA ILE A 37 -2.94 11.29 -2.71
C ILE A 37 -2.72 12.58 -1.90
N PHE A 38 -2.01 12.49 -0.77
CA PHE A 38 -1.70 13.64 0.07
C PHE A 38 -0.82 14.69 -0.64
N LEU A 39 0.20 14.24 -1.38
CA LEU A 39 1.13 15.13 -2.08
C LEU A 39 0.56 15.68 -3.39
N THR A 40 -0.36 14.97 -4.03
CA THR A 40 -0.99 15.40 -5.29
C THR A 40 -1.40 16.88 -5.28
N PRO A 41 -2.26 17.39 -4.38
CA PRO A 41 -2.65 18.80 -4.39
C PRO A 41 -1.46 19.76 -4.23
N ILE A 42 -0.46 19.42 -3.42
CA ILE A 42 0.73 20.26 -3.16
C ILE A 42 1.58 20.40 -4.42
N ILE A 43 1.88 19.28 -5.08
CA ILE A 43 2.74 19.32 -6.27
C ILE A 43 1.99 19.96 -7.44
N TYR A 44 0.70 19.69 -7.61
CA TYR A 44 -0.11 20.35 -8.65
C TYR A 44 -0.18 21.88 -8.48
N THR A 45 -0.27 22.39 -7.26
CA THR A 45 -0.29 23.85 -7.04
C THR A 45 1.07 24.50 -7.25
N ILE A 46 2.17 23.87 -6.83
CA ILE A 46 3.52 24.40 -7.01
C ILE A 46 3.92 24.42 -8.49
N PHE A 47 3.64 23.35 -9.23
CA PHE A 47 4.05 23.21 -10.63
C PHE A 47 3.04 23.76 -11.64
N SER A 48 1.98 24.44 -11.18
CA SER A 48 0.98 25.14 -12.01
C SER A 48 0.40 24.28 -13.15
N GLN A 49 0.18 23.01 -12.86
CA GLN A 49 -0.47 22.08 -13.80
C GLN A 49 -1.95 22.48 -13.96
N PRO A 50 -2.52 22.43 -15.18
CA PRO A 50 -3.90 22.83 -15.41
C PRO A 50 -4.85 22.00 -14.53
N ASN A 51 -5.72 22.70 -13.78
CA ASN A 51 -6.63 22.11 -12.80
C ASN A 51 -7.34 20.86 -13.34
N LEU A 52 -7.20 19.72 -12.66
CA LEU A 52 -7.92 18.47 -12.93
C LEU A 52 -9.45 18.61 -12.79
N ILE A 53 -9.90 19.58 -11.98
CA ILE A 53 -11.32 19.85 -11.74
C ILE A 53 -11.62 21.26 -12.25
N LYS A 54 -12.09 21.35 -13.50
CA LYS A 54 -12.68 22.58 -14.03
C LYS A 54 -14.16 22.60 -13.66
N LEU A 55 -14.50 23.26 -12.56
CA LEU A 55 -15.88 23.61 -12.25
C LEU A 55 -16.28 24.81 -13.12
N PRO A 56 -17.27 24.67 -14.03
CA PRO A 56 -17.68 25.76 -14.92
C PRO A 56 -18.05 27.01 -14.11
N GLY A 57 -17.46 28.16 -14.44
CA GLY A 57 -17.74 29.45 -13.77
C GLY A 57 -17.09 29.66 -12.40
N SER A 58 -16.28 28.71 -11.90
CA SER A 58 -15.61 28.85 -10.61
C SER A 58 -14.25 29.55 -10.69
N ASN A 59 -13.90 30.32 -9.66
CA ASN A 59 -12.57 30.90 -9.50
C ASN A 59 -11.52 29.76 -9.39
N PRO A 60 -10.43 29.77 -10.17
CA PRO A 60 -9.37 28.75 -10.10
C PRO A 60 -8.77 28.56 -8.70
N ALA A 61 -8.82 29.57 -7.82
CA ALA A 61 -8.44 29.44 -6.42
C ALA A 61 -9.37 28.49 -5.63
N ILE A 62 -10.68 28.53 -5.89
CA ILE A 62 -11.67 27.64 -5.25
C ILE A 62 -11.42 26.20 -5.65
N GLY A 63 -11.12 25.95 -6.93
CA GLY A 63 -10.78 24.60 -7.42
C GLY A 63 -9.54 24.03 -6.72
N LYS A 64 -8.51 24.84 -6.47
CA LYS A 64 -7.33 24.44 -5.71
C LYS A 64 -7.68 24.09 -4.27
N VAL A 65 -8.40 24.96 -3.55
CA VAL A 65 -8.82 24.69 -2.17
C VAL A 65 -9.65 23.41 -2.08
N LEU A 66 -10.61 23.23 -2.99
CA LEU A 66 -11.44 22.02 -3.04
C LEU A 66 -10.60 20.76 -3.26
N LEU A 67 -9.56 20.82 -4.08
CA LEU A 67 -8.64 19.70 -4.28
C LEU A 67 -7.94 19.28 -2.98
N PHE A 68 -7.48 20.24 -2.16
CA PHE A 68 -6.92 19.93 -0.83
C PHE A 68 -7.97 19.32 0.11
N VAL A 69 -9.15 19.93 0.17
CA VAL A 69 -10.26 19.50 1.04
C VAL A 69 -10.71 18.08 0.72
N ILE A 70 -10.64 17.65 -0.54
CA ILE A 70 -10.99 16.29 -0.95
C ILE A 70 -9.82 15.32 -0.79
N ALA A 71 -8.63 15.70 -1.27
CA ALA A 71 -7.49 14.79 -1.35
C ALA A 71 -7.00 14.37 0.05
N TRP A 72 -6.96 15.27 1.03
CA TRP A 72 -6.42 14.93 2.35
C TRP A 72 -7.29 13.94 3.13
N PRO A 73 -8.62 14.12 3.25
CA PRO A 73 -9.49 13.08 3.81
C PRO A 73 -9.43 11.77 3.01
N LEU A 74 -9.31 11.85 1.68
CA LEU A 74 -9.19 10.66 0.84
C LEU A 74 -7.89 9.89 1.11
N ALA A 75 -6.78 10.58 1.37
CA ALA A 75 -5.49 9.96 1.72
C ALA A 75 -5.55 9.18 3.04
N CYS A 76 -6.44 9.56 3.97
CA CYS A 76 -6.64 8.83 5.22
C CYS A 76 -7.20 7.41 4.98
N VAL A 77 -7.90 7.18 3.87
CA VAL A 77 -8.49 5.87 3.55
C VAL A 77 -7.40 4.81 3.35
N PRO A 78 -6.46 4.92 2.40
CA PRO A 78 -5.40 3.93 2.26
C PRO A 78 -4.46 3.90 3.47
N ALA A 79 -4.21 5.03 4.15
CA ALA A 79 -3.45 5.03 5.41
C ALA A 79 -4.09 4.12 6.47
N PHE A 80 -5.42 4.21 6.62
CA PHE A 80 -6.21 3.36 7.49
C PHE A 80 -6.15 1.89 7.06
N PHE A 81 -6.28 1.58 5.77
CA PHE A 81 -6.15 0.22 5.27
C PHE A 81 -4.79 -0.39 5.60
N GLY A 82 -3.69 0.33 5.37
CA GLY A 82 -2.35 -0.14 5.71
C GLY A 82 -2.20 -0.40 7.21
N GLU A 83 -2.79 0.45 8.06
CA GLU A 83 -2.80 0.23 9.51
C GLU A 83 -3.65 -1.00 9.90
N MET A 84 -4.76 -1.27 9.22
CA MET A 84 -5.60 -2.44 9.50
C MET A 84 -4.92 -3.74 9.04
N VAL A 85 -4.16 -3.71 7.94
CA VAL A 85 -3.32 -4.83 7.47
C VAL A 85 -2.20 -5.09 8.47
N ARG A 86 -1.50 -4.04 8.93
CA ARG A 86 -0.44 -4.12 9.95
C ARG A 86 -0.94 -4.76 11.25
N ARG A 87 -2.16 -4.41 11.66
CA ARG A 87 -2.88 -4.95 12.82
C ARG A 87 -3.42 -6.37 12.61
N GLY A 88 -3.23 -6.99 11.44
CA GLY A 88 -3.62 -8.36 11.19
C GLY A 88 -5.13 -8.59 11.10
N ARG A 89 -5.93 -7.58 10.71
CA ARG A 89 -7.39 -7.78 10.59
C ARG A 89 -7.73 -8.68 9.40
N ASN A 90 -8.37 -9.81 9.66
CA ASN A 90 -8.73 -10.84 8.67
C ASN A 90 -9.37 -10.33 7.37
N TRP A 91 -10.30 -9.38 7.46
CA TRP A 91 -11.01 -8.88 6.27
C TRP A 91 -10.08 -8.09 5.33
N THR A 92 -9.03 -7.47 5.87
CA THR A 92 -8.07 -6.68 5.07
C THR A 92 -7.27 -7.55 4.12
N LEU A 93 -7.00 -8.80 4.49
CA LEU A 93 -6.33 -9.76 3.62
C LEU A 93 -7.09 -9.92 2.29
N ARG A 94 -8.41 -10.10 2.37
CA ARG A 94 -9.27 -10.27 1.18
C ARG A 94 -9.31 -9.01 0.35
N VAL A 95 -9.47 -7.85 0.99
CA VAL A 95 -9.49 -6.56 0.29
C VAL A 95 -8.16 -6.33 -0.44
N GLN A 96 -7.04 -6.57 0.23
CA GLN A 96 -5.71 -6.41 -0.36
C GLN A 96 -5.49 -7.31 -1.57
N ILE A 97 -5.91 -8.58 -1.48
CA ILE A 97 -5.83 -9.52 -2.61
C ILE A 97 -6.67 -9.02 -3.78
N VAL A 98 -7.93 -8.65 -3.55
CA VAL A 98 -8.85 -8.22 -4.61
C VAL A 98 -8.36 -6.93 -5.26
N VAL A 99 -8.03 -5.92 -4.46
CA VAL A 99 -7.58 -4.61 -4.97
C VAL A 99 -6.28 -4.75 -5.76
N ASN A 100 -5.27 -5.46 -5.24
CA ASN A 100 -4.01 -5.64 -5.97
C ASN A 100 -4.16 -6.53 -7.20
N ALA A 101 -5.08 -7.49 -7.22
CA ALA A 101 -5.38 -8.26 -8.42
C ALA A 101 -5.99 -7.35 -9.51
N LEU A 102 -6.95 -6.49 -9.15
CA LEU A 102 -7.54 -5.52 -10.07
C LEU A 102 -6.52 -4.51 -10.58
N LEU A 103 -5.66 -3.99 -9.71
CA LEU A 103 -4.57 -3.09 -10.09
C LEU A 103 -3.57 -3.75 -11.05
N SER A 104 -3.23 -5.02 -10.80
CA SER A 104 -2.37 -5.78 -11.71
C SER A 104 -3.00 -5.94 -13.10
N LEU A 105 -4.29 -6.27 -13.17
CA LEU A 105 -5.03 -6.32 -14.42
C LEU A 105 -5.05 -4.97 -15.14
N ALA A 106 -5.27 -3.87 -14.40
CA ALA A 106 -5.20 -2.52 -14.95
C ALA A 106 -3.81 -2.18 -15.50
N GLY A 107 -2.74 -2.59 -14.81
CA GLY A 107 -1.37 -2.44 -15.29
C GLY A 107 -1.10 -3.21 -16.58
N ILE A 108 -1.57 -4.46 -16.67
CA ILE A 108 -1.43 -5.26 -17.89
C ILE A 108 -2.11 -4.57 -19.09
N ILE A 109 -3.30 -4.01 -18.88
CA ILE A 109 -4.01 -3.25 -19.93
C ILE A 109 -3.23 -1.97 -20.30
N ALA A 110 -2.64 -1.29 -19.32
CA ALA A 110 -1.90 -0.05 -19.51
C ALA A 110 -0.50 -0.23 -20.14
N LEU A 111 0.00 -1.46 -20.33
CA LEU A 111 1.26 -1.74 -21.03
C LEU A 111 1.29 -1.18 -22.46
N VAL A 112 0.14 -1.09 -23.15
CA VAL A 112 0.06 -0.48 -24.49
C VAL A 112 0.42 1.00 -24.44
N ASN A 113 -0.07 1.72 -23.43
CA ASN A 113 0.24 3.13 -23.23
C ASN A 113 1.70 3.31 -22.81
N LEU A 114 2.22 2.43 -21.93
CA LEU A 114 3.64 2.42 -21.57
C LEU A 114 4.51 2.30 -22.82
N TYR A 115 4.20 1.37 -23.72
CA TYR A 115 4.97 1.18 -24.94
C TYR A 115 5.02 2.44 -25.81
N GLN A 116 3.89 3.12 -25.97
CA GLN A 116 3.83 4.40 -26.69
C GLN A 116 4.66 5.48 -26.00
N SER A 117 4.56 5.61 -24.67
CA SER A 117 5.35 6.57 -23.89
C SER A 117 6.85 6.31 -23.99
N LEU A 118 7.28 5.05 -23.93
CA LEU A 118 8.69 4.67 -24.08
C LEU A 118 9.23 5.02 -25.47
N ARG A 119 8.44 4.81 -26.53
CA ARG A 119 8.80 5.24 -27.89
C ARG A 119 8.93 6.76 -28.04
N ALA A 120 8.15 7.51 -27.27
CA ALA A 120 8.26 8.96 -27.17
C ALA A 120 9.38 9.43 -26.22
N GLY A 121 10.19 8.53 -25.66
CA GLY A 121 11.28 8.85 -24.74
C GLY A 121 10.84 9.16 -23.31
N ASN A 122 9.57 8.96 -22.97
CA ASN A 122 9.04 9.17 -21.63
C ASN A 122 9.12 7.88 -20.79
N LEU A 123 10.04 7.86 -19.84
CA LEU A 123 10.27 6.71 -18.94
C LEU A 123 9.44 6.76 -17.65
N TRP A 124 8.80 7.89 -17.31
CA TRP A 124 8.07 8.04 -16.06
C TRP A 124 6.94 7.03 -15.84
N PRO A 125 6.14 6.67 -16.86
CA PRO A 125 5.09 5.67 -16.70
C PRO A 125 5.61 4.29 -16.27
N LEU A 126 6.91 4.00 -16.46
CA LEU A 126 7.54 2.75 -16.03
C LEU A 126 7.43 2.55 -14.52
N VAL A 127 7.53 3.63 -13.72
CA VAL A 127 7.40 3.57 -12.26
C VAL A 127 6.04 2.98 -11.86
N THR A 128 4.97 3.50 -12.47
CA THR A 128 3.61 3.01 -12.24
C THR A 128 3.46 1.58 -12.71
N GLU A 129 3.98 1.22 -13.89
CA GLU A 129 3.79 -0.14 -14.40
C GLU A 129 4.61 -1.17 -13.64
N VAL A 130 5.77 -0.81 -13.10
CA VAL A 130 6.51 -1.70 -12.17
C VAL A 130 5.65 -1.98 -10.93
N ILE A 131 5.00 -0.96 -10.38
CA ILE A 131 4.10 -1.15 -9.23
C ILE A 131 2.95 -2.08 -9.59
N LEU A 132 2.27 -1.82 -10.70
CA LEU A 132 1.08 -2.58 -11.09
C LEU A 132 1.40 -4.00 -11.58
N VAL A 133 2.41 -4.19 -12.41
CA VAL A 133 2.70 -5.47 -13.10
C VAL A 133 3.68 -6.34 -12.31
N ILE A 134 4.44 -5.77 -11.35
CA ILE A 134 5.40 -6.53 -10.53
C ILE A 134 4.96 -6.57 -9.08
N PHE A 135 4.83 -5.41 -8.42
CA PHE A 135 4.56 -5.39 -6.97
C PHE A 135 3.15 -5.86 -6.62
N SER A 136 2.11 -5.39 -7.30
CA SER A 136 0.73 -5.82 -7.03
C SER A 136 0.52 -7.34 -7.16
N PRO A 137 0.91 -8.03 -8.24
CA PRO A 137 0.76 -9.49 -8.31
C PRO A 137 1.64 -10.23 -7.31
N LEU A 138 2.81 -9.69 -6.96
CA LEU A 138 3.66 -10.27 -5.92
C LEU A 138 3.02 -10.14 -4.53
N ILE A 139 2.37 -9.02 -4.22
CA ILE A 139 1.57 -8.83 -2.99
C ILE A 139 0.44 -9.86 -2.95
N VAL A 140 -0.33 -10.00 -4.03
CA VAL A 140 -1.39 -11.01 -4.15
C VAL A 140 -0.83 -12.40 -3.85
N TRP A 141 0.24 -12.80 -4.55
CA TRP A 141 0.83 -14.12 -4.40
C TRP A 141 1.29 -14.41 -2.96
N ARG A 142 1.94 -13.45 -2.31
CA ARG A 142 2.45 -13.58 -0.93
C ARG A 142 1.32 -13.63 0.10
N LEU A 143 0.28 -12.82 -0.09
CA LEU A 143 -0.89 -12.80 0.79
C LEU A 143 -1.78 -14.03 0.64
N SER A 144 -1.87 -14.60 -0.57
CA SER A 144 -2.62 -15.84 -0.84
C SER A 144 -1.95 -17.10 -0.30
N ARG A 145 -0.73 -17.02 0.27
CA ARG A 145 -0.08 -18.20 0.85
C ARG A 145 -0.87 -18.75 2.04
N PRO A 146 -0.99 -20.08 2.20
CA PRO A 146 -1.70 -20.68 3.34
C PRO A 146 -1.13 -20.25 4.69
N SER A 147 0.18 -20.06 4.81
CA SER A 147 0.83 -19.56 6.03
C SER A 147 0.33 -18.17 6.43
N THR A 148 0.31 -17.22 5.48
CA THR A 148 -0.22 -15.87 5.69
C THR A 148 -1.71 -15.91 6.03
N THR A 149 -2.50 -16.70 5.32
CA THR A 149 -3.94 -16.83 5.59
C THR A 149 -4.22 -17.38 6.99
N ARG A 150 -3.48 -18.41 7.43
CA ARG A 150 -3.58 -18.93 8.81
C ARG A 150 -3.14 -17.91 9.84
N TRP A 151 -2.09 -17.15 9.56
CA TRP A 151 -1.62 -16.10 10.46
C TRP A 151 -2.71 -15.04 10.72
N PHE A 152 -3.33 -14.50 9.67
CA PHE A 152 -4.42 -13.53 9.83
C PHE A 152 -5.61 -14.11 10.62
N LYS A 153 -5.93 -15.39 10.40
CA LYS A 153 -7.03 -16.07 11.10
C LYS A 153 -6.79 -16.20 12.61
N ASN A 154 -5.55 -16.48 13.00
CA ASN A 154 -5.22 -16.95 14.35
C ASN A 154 -4.57 -15.89 15.24
N VAL A 155 -4.02 -14.81 14.66
CA VAL A 155 -3.30 -13.78 15.42
C VAL A 155 -4.24 -12.67 15.88
N SER A 156 -4.15 -12.30 17.16
CA SER A 156 -4.89 -11.18 17.72
C SER A 156 -4.32 -9.83 17.28
N VAL A 157 -5.16 -8.78 17.28
CA VAL A 157 -4.74 -7.42 16.92
C VAL A 157 -3.60 -6.90 17.81
N VAL A 158 -3.61 -7.27 19.09
CA VAL A 158 -2.58 -6.88 20.06
C VAL A 158 -1.25 -7.52 19.72
N GLU A 159 -1.26 -8.82 19.42
CA GLU A 159 -0.06 -9.57 19.06
C GLU A 159 0.52 -9.10 17.73
N ALA A 160 -0.33 -8.87 16.71
CA ALA A 160 0.08 -8.30 15.44
C ALA A 160 0.73 -6.91 15.60
N ARG A 161 0.14 -6.04 16.42
CA ARG A 161 0.69 -4.70 16.69
C ARG A 161 2.05 -4.77 17.39
N LYS A 162 2.24 -5.73 18.30
CA LYS A 162 3.51 -5.95 19.01
C LYS A 162 4.59 -6.42 18.04
N ARG A 163 4.29 -7.38 17.15
CA ARG A 163 5.23 -7.91 16.15
C ARG A 163 5.58 -6.90 15.06
N HIS A 164 4.62 -6.08 14.63
CA HIS A 164 4.81 -5.05 13.61
C HIS A 164 4.91 -3.65 14.23
N GLY A 165 5.64 -3.52 15.35
CA GLY A 165 5.88 -2.26 16.04
C GLY A 165 7.32 -1.74 15.87
N GLY A 166 7.63 -0.62 16.51
CA GLY A 166 9.00 -0.08 16.60
C GLY A 166 9.64 0.18 15.24
N MET A 167 10.87 -0.31 15.07
CA MET A 167 11.70 -0.05 13.88
C MET A 167 11.10 -0.57 12.58
N TRP A 168 10.33 -1.66 12.66
CA TRP A 168 9.64 -2.20 11.50
C TRP A 168 8.70 -1.16 10.88
N VAL A 169 7.94 -0.43 11.70
CA VAL A 169 7.01 0.60 11.23
C VAL A 169 7.75 1.72 10.52
N LEU A 170 8.86 2.18 11.10
CA LEU A 170 9.67 3.25 10.52
C LEU A 170 10.23 2.84 9.16
N PHE A 171 10.71 1.60 9.05
CA PHE A 171 11.21 1.06 7.78
C PHE A 171 10.11 1.01 6.71
N ILE A 172 8.91 0.50 7.05
CA ILE A 172 7.79 0.43 6.10
C ILE A 172 7.28 1.83 5.72
N MET A 173 7.24 2.76 6.68
CA MET A 173 6.87 4.15 6.44
C MET A 173 7.86 4.84 5.49
N LEU A 174 9.16 4.62 5.67
CA LEU A 174 10.19 5.14 4.76
C LEU A 174 9.94 4.67 3.32
N TRP A 175 9.73 3.38 3.10
CA TRP A 175 9.45 2.84 1.78
C TRP A 175 8.12 3.30 1.21
N GLY A 176 7.08 3.44 2.05
CA GLY A 176 5.81 4.05 1.66
C GLY A 176 6.01 5.49 1.17
N ILE A 177 6.77 6.31 1.89
CA ILE A 177 7.07 7.69 1.49
C ILE A 177 7.83 7.72 0.17
N VAL A 178 8.91 6.94 0.04
CA VAL A 178 9.71 6.88 -1.20
C VAL A 178 8.84 6.46 -2.39
N GLY A 179 8.08 5.38 -2.25
CA GLY A 179 7.19 4.89 -3.30
C GLY A 179 6.10 5.90 -3.66
N GLY A 180 5.45 6.50 -2.67
CA GLY A 180 4.40 7.50 -2.88
C GLY A 180 4.90 8.76 -3.58
N VAL A 181 6.07 9.27 -3.18
CA VAL A 181 6.72 10.42 -3.84
C VAL A 181 7.03 10.09 -5.30
N LEU A 182 7.72 8.97 -5.56
CA LEU A 182 8.05 8.54 -6.92
C LEU A 182 6.81 8.39 -7.80
N GLN A 183 5.76 7.77 -7.26
CA GLN A 183 4.52 7.57 -7.98
C GLN A 183 3.75 8.88 -8.22
N THR A 184 3.82 9.83 -7.30
CA THR A 184 3.23 11.17 -7.51
C THR A 184 3.91 11.87 -8.68
N ILE A 185 5.24 11.83 -8.73
CA ILE A 185 6.02 12.44 -9.83
C ILE A 185 5.70 11.73 -11.15
N ALA A 186 5.67 10.39 -11.15
CA ALA A 186 5.34 9.60 -12.33
C ALA A 186 3.95 9.93 -12.89
N ALA A 187 2.95 10.06 -12.02
CA ALA A 187 1.58 10.40 -12.42
C ALA A 187 1.46 11.79 -13.06
N MET A 188 2.34 12.73 -12.71
CA MET A 188 2.35 14.08 -13.28
C MET A 188 3.14 14.20 -14.59
N LYS A 189 3.99 13.21 -14.87
CA LYS A 189 4.84 13.14 -16.06
C LYS A 189 4.32 12.12 -17.07
N ARG A 190 3.11 11.59 -16.87
CA ARG A 190 2.49 10.61 -17.76
C ARG A 190 2.10 11.22 -19.09
#